data_AF-A0AAP6DCC7-F1
#
_entry.id   AF-A0AAP6DCC7-F1
#
_cell.length_a   1.000
_cell.length_b   1.000
_cell.length_c   1.000
_cell.angle_alpha   90.00
_cell.angle_beta   90.00
_cell.angle_gamma   90.00
#
_symmetry.space_group_name_H-M   'P 1'
#
loop_
_entity.id
_entity.type
_entity.pdbx_description
1 polymer ?
#
loop_
_entity_poly.entity_id
_entity_poly.type
_entity_poly.pdbx_seq_one_letter_code
_entity_poly.pdbx_strand_id
1 'polypeptide(L)'
;ITVIMIISVFTVVAFKIGLTEGLTITFFPMIILSWTIERMSILWEEEGAKEVAMQGGGSLLTAVLVYLAMTNSYIQHLTFNFIGLQLIVLAGILLLGTYTGYRLTELRRFKPLAED
;
A
#
# COMPACT_ATOMS: atom_id res chain seq x y z
N ILE A 1 -9.98 11.61 9.09
CA ILE A 1 -9.72 12.44 10.32
C ILE A 1 -10.38 11.90 11.61
N THR A 2 -11.66 11.53 11.62
CA THR A 2 -12.40 11.05 12.81
C THR A 2 -11.79 9.81 13.48
N VAL A 3 -11.29 8.85 12.69
CA VAL A 3 -10.62 7.64 13.19
C VAL A 3 -9.32 7.98 13.94
N ILE A 4 -8.53 8.93 13.40
CA ILE A 4 -7.29 9.41 14.00
C ILE A 4 -7.58 10.07 15.37
N MET A 5 -8.66 10.85 15.48
CA MET A 5 -9.08 11.49 16.72
C MET A 5 -9.53 10.49 17.78
N ILE A 6 -10.36 9.52 17.42
CA ILE A 6 -10.86 8.49 18.35
C ILE A 6 -9.68 7.68 18.92
N ILE A 7 -8.73 7.32 18.07
CA ILE A 7 -7.59 6.50 18.49
C ILE A 7 -6.57 7.34 19.28
N SER A 8 -6.35 8.61 18.92
CA SER A 8 -5.49 9.52 19.71
C SER A 8 -6.00 9.66 21.15
N VAL A 9 -7.32 9.79 21.34
CA VAL A 9 -7.94 9.84 22.67
C VAL A 9 -7.73 8.50 23.40
N PHE A 10 -7.93 7.38 22.71
CA PHE A 10 -7.74 6.04 23.28
C PHE A 10 -6.27 5.77 23.69
N THR A 11 -5.31 6.22 22.88
CA THR A 11 -3.87 6.12 23.14
C THR A 11 -3.46 6.95 24.37
N VAL A 12 -4.00 8.16 24.54
CA VAL A 12 -3.75 8.99 25.73
C VAL A 12 -4.26 8.30 27.01
N VAL A 13 -5.43 7.66 26.93
CA VAL A 13 -6.00 6.87 28.04
C VAL A 13 -5.15 5.63 28.32
N ALA A 14 -4.72 4.90 27.30
CA ALA A 14 -3.89 3.70 27.43
C ALA A 14 -2.48 4.01 27.97
N PHE A 15 -1.91 5.16 27.60
CA PHE A 15 -0.63 5.64 28.12
C PHE A 15 -0.69 5.93 29.63
N LYS A 16 -1.82 6.48 30.12
CA LYS A 16 -2.06 6.64 31.56
C LYS A 16 -2.18 5.31 32.33
N ILE A 17 -2.48 4.20 31.65
CA ILE A 17 -2.64 2.87 32.24
C ILE A 17 -1.32 2.06 32.23
N GLY A 18 -0.24 2.59 31.63
CA GLY A 18 1.10 1.97 31.67
C GLY A 18 1.36 0.93 30.56
N LEU A 19 0.53 0.88 29.52
CA LEU A 19 0.70 -0.01 28.35
C LEU A 19 1.56 0.65 27.26
N THR A 20 2.79 1.06 27.56
CA THR A 20 3.54 2.02 26.73
C THR A 20 4.39 1.41 25.61
N GLU A 21 4.73 0.11 25.63
CA GLU A 21 5.69 -0.46 24.65
C GLU A 21 5.05 -0.95 23.33
N GLY A 22 3.74 -1.19 23.28
CA GLY A 22 3.05 -1.70 22.07
C GLY A 22 2.43 -0.62 21.17
N LEU A 23 2.41 0.63 21.61
CA LEU A 23 1.64 1.70 20.96
C LEU A 23 2.31 2.26 19.69
N THR A 24 3.64 2.17 19.56
CA THR A 24 4.36 2.80 18.43
C THR A 24 4.38 1.93 17.16
N ILE A 25 4.45 0.60 17.31
CA ILE A 25 4.47 -0.36 16.18
C ILE A 25 3.07 -0.47 15.53
N THR A 26 2.02 -0.19 16.30
CA THR A 26 0.62 -0.25 15.83
C THR A 26 0.22 0.93 14.95
N PHE A 27 0.97 2.05 14.96
CA PHE A 27 0.62 3.21 14.13
C PHE A 27 0.73 2.94 12.64
N PHE A 28 1.70 2.13 12.19
CA PHE A 28 1.88 1.92 10.76
C PHE A 28 0.69 1.16 10.12
N PRO A 29 0.28 -0.02 10.63
CA PRO A 29 -0.95 -0.67 10.15
C PRO A 29 -2.20 0.19 10.32
N MET A 30 -2.27 0.96 11.41
CA MET A 30 -3.41 1.83 11.71
C MET A 30 -3.56 2.97 10.70
N ILE A 31 -2.47 3.62 10.32
CA ILE A 31 -2.47 4.68 9.30
C ILE A 31 -2.96 4.10 7.97
N ILE A 32 -2.47 2.92 7.58
CA ILE A 32 -2.90 2.23 6.36
C ILE A 32 -4.40 1.93 6.39
N LEU A 33 -4.91 1.38 7.51
CA LEU A 33 -6.33 1.08 7.67
C LEU A 33 -7.20 2.33 7.63
N SER A 34 -6.83 3.38 8.38
CA SER A 34 -7.57 4.64 8.39
C SER A 34 -7.59 5.28 6.99
N TRP A 35 -6.47 5.28 6.29
CA TRP A 35 -6.39 5.83 4.92
C TRP A 35 -7.23 5.01 3.94
N THR A 36 -7.21 3.68 4.07
CA THR A 36 -8.05 2.78 3.25
C THR A 36 -9.53 3.05 3.49
N ILE A 37 -9.96 3.19 4.75
CA ILE A 37 -11.35 3.50 5.10
C ILE A 37 -11.75 4.88 4.55
N GLU A 38 -10.90 5.89 4.72
CA GLU A 38 -11.18 7.25 4.24
C GLU A 38 -11.39 7.27 2.73
N ARG A 39 -10.49 6.64 1.96
CA ARG A 39 -10.62 6.56 0.51
C ARG A 39 -11.87 5.77 0.08
N MET A 40 -12.18 4.65 0.75
CA MET A 40 -13.36 3.86 0.44
C MET A 40 -14.67 4.58 0.81
N SER A 41 -14.66 5.39 1.87
CA SER A 41 -15.81 6.20 2.29
C SER A 41 -16.09 7.33 1.29
N ILE A 42 -15.05 8.03 0.83
CA ILE A 42 -15.19 9.06 -0.21
C ILE A 42 -15.71 8.44 -1.50
N LEU A 43 -15.15 7.31 -1.92
CA LEU A 43 -15.61 6.58 -3.11
C LEU A 43 -17.10 6.18 -3.00
N TRP A 44 -17.53 5.79 -1.80
CA TRP A 44 -18.94 5.46 -1.55
C TRP A 44 -19.86 6.67 -1.68
N GLU A 45 -19.42 7.83 -1.20
CA GLU A 45 -20.18 9.08 -1.29
C GLU A 45 -20.20 9.64 -2.72
N GLU A 46 -19.10 9.52 -3.48
CA GLU A 46 -18.95 10.12 -4.82
C GLU A 46 -19.51 9.23 -5.95
N GLU A 47 -19.18 7.93 -5.96
CA GLU A 47 -19.49 6.99 -7.06
C GLU A 47 -20.62 6.01 -6.68
N GLY A 48 -20.97 5.93 -5.39
CA GLY A 48 -22.05 5.09 -4.87
C GLY A 48 -21.63 3.64 -4.56
N ALA A 49 -22.53 2.92 -3.91
CA ALA A 49 -22.26 1.59 -3.34
C ALA A 49 -21.84 0.53 -4.37
N LYS A 50 -22.32 0.63 -5.61
CA LYS A 50 -22.02 -0.36 -6.67
C LYS A 50 -20.56 -0.29 -7.09
N GLU A 51 -20.01 0.92 -7.21
CA GLU A 51 -18.63 1.10 -7.64
C GLU A 51 -17.65 0.67 -6.53
N VAL A 52 -17.95 0.99 -5.27
CA VAL A 52 -17.16 0.51 -4.12
C VAL A 52 -17.16 -1.02 -4.03
N ALA A 53 -18.31 -1.66 -4.23
CA ALA A 53 -18.39 -3.12 -4.22
C ALA A 53 -17.60 -3.75 -5.37
N MET A 54 -17.60 -3.13 -6.56
CA MET A 54 -16.84 -3.61 -7.71
C MET A 54 -15.34 -3.38 -7.54
N GLN A 55 -14.90 -2.21 -7.06
CA GLN A 55 -13.50 -1.90 -6.82
C GLN A 55 -12.93 -2.71 -5.65
N GLY A 56 -13.66 -2.77 -4.53
CA GLY A 56 -13.32 -3.59 -3.37
C GLY A 56 -13.28 -5.07 -3.71
N GLY A 57 -14.32 -5.57 -4.40
CA GLY A 57 -14.40 -6.97 -4.84
C GLY A 57 -13.31 -7.33 -5.85
N GLY A 58 -13.02 -6.45 -6.81
CA GLY A 58 -11.93 -6.61 -7.79
C GLY A 58 -10.57 -6.71 -7.09
N SER A 59 -10.30 -5.83 -6.14
CA SER A 59 -9.05 -5.86 -5.36
C SER A 59 -8.89 -7.15 -4.56
N LEU A 60 -9.97 -7.63 -3.93
CA LEU A 60 -9.98 -8.88 -3.17
C LEU A 60 -9.73 -10.08 -4.09
N LEU A 61 -10.39 -10.12 -5.25
CA LEU A 61 -10.22 -11.19 -6.24
C LEU A 61 -8.76 -11.23 -6.74
N THR A 62 -8.20 -10.09 -7.12
CA THR A 62 -6.79 -10.01 -7.51
C THR A 62 -5.86 -10.47 -6.38
N ALA A 63 -6.12 -10.06 -5.13
CA ALA A 63 -5.31 -10.49 -3.98
C ALA A 63 -5.35 -12.01 -3.77
N VAL A 64 -6.51 -12.66 -3.92
CA VAL A 64 -6.64 -14.12 -3.81
C VAL A 64 -5.86 -14.83 -4.92
N LEU A 65 -5.94 -14.35 -6.17
CA LEU A 65 -5.19 -14.94 -7.27
C LEU A 65 -3.68 -14.82 -7.07
N VAL A 66 -3.21 -13.66 -6.62
CA VAL A 66 -1.79 -13.43 -6.31
C VAL A 66 -1.34 -14.34 -5.16
N TYR A 67 -2.15 -14.47 -4.11
CA TYR A 67 -1.84 -15.35 -2.98
C TYR A 67 -1.68 -16.82 -3.43
N LEU A 68 -2.58 -17.30 -4.27
CA LEU A 68 -2.50 -18.65 -4.84
C LEU A 68 -1.24 -18.83 -5.69
N ALA A 69 -0.88 -17.83 -6.50
CA ALA A 69 0.35 -17.85 -7.28
C ALA A 69 1.61 -17.88 -6.38
N MET A 70 1.65 -17.05 -5.33
CA MET A 70 2.79 -16.96 -4.40
C MET A 70 2.97 -18.19 -3.51
N THR A 71 1.89 -18.94 -3.27
CA THR A 71 1.92 -20.19 -2.48
C THR A 71 2.69 -21.31 -3.18
N ASN A 72 2.99 -21.17 -4.47
CA ASN A 72 3.81 -22.15 -5.19
C ASN A 72 5.25 -22.17 -4.64
N SER A 73 5.72 -23.34 -4.21
CA SER A 73 7.06 -23.54 -3.65
C SER A 73 8.17 -23.00 -4.55
N TYR A 74 8.04 -23.07 -5.87
CA TYR A 74 9.05 -22.53 -6.80
C TYR A 74 9.17 -21.00 -6.69
N ILE A 75 8.03 -20.29 -6.63
CA ILE A 75 8.00 -18.82 -6.54
C ILE A 75 8.49 -18.37 -5.16
N GLN A 76 8.08 -19.08 -4.11
CA GLN A 76 8.55 -18.84 -2.75
C GLN A 76 10.08 -19.01 -2.66
N HIS A 77 10.62 -20.14 -3.14
CA HIS A 77 12.07 -20.37 -3.11
C HIS A 77 12.85 -19.31 -3.88
N LEU A 78 12.40 -18.94 -5.09
CA LEU A 78 13.05 -17.91 -5.91
C LEU A 78 13.05 -16.54 -5.20
N THR A 79 11.89 -16.10 -4.70
CA THR A 79 11.72 -14.77 -4.10
C THR A 79 12.49 -14.63 -2.78
N PHE A 80 12.49 -15.67 -1.94
CA PHE A 80 13.15 -15.61 -0.62
C PHE A 80 14.67 -15.85 -0.67
N ASN A 81 15.18 -16.66 -1.60
CA ASN A 81 16.63 -16.93 -1.68
C ASN A 81 17.38 -15.89 -2.53
N PHE A 82 16.72 -15.30 -3.52
CA PHE A 82 17.35 -14.36 -4.45
C PHE A 82 16.72 -12.97 -4.35
N ILE A 83 17.18 -12.18 -3.39
CA ILE A 83 16.75 -10.78 -3.21
C ILE A 83 16.94 -9.94 -4.50
N GLY A 84 17.92 -10.31 -5.34
CA GLY A 84 18.15 -9.66 -6.64
C GLY A 84 17.01 -9.82 -7.65
N LEU A 85 16.20 -10.87 -7.55
CA LEU A 85 15.01 -11.04 -8.40
C LEU A 85 13.96 -9.96 -8.08
N GLN A 86 13.86 -9.52 -6.83
CA GLN A 86 12.97 -8.43 -6.43
C GLN A 86 13.33 -7.13 -7.17
N LEU A 87 14.62 -6.85 -7.37
CA LEU A 87 15.10 -5.67 -8.09
C LEU A 87 14.79 -5.76 -9.59
N ILE A 88 14.86 -6.97 -10.18
CA ILE A 88 14.46 -7.19 -11.58
C ILE A 88 12.96 -7.00 -11.75
N VAL A 89 12.15 -7.53 -10.83
CA VAL A 89 10.70 -7.32 -10.81
C VAL A 89 10.37 -5.84 -10.66
N LEU A 90 11.05 -5.12 -9.77
CA LEU A 90 10.90 -3.67 -9.61
C LEU A 90 11.26 -2.93 -10.90
N ALA A 91 12.36 -3.28 -11.56
CA ALA A 91 12.73 -2.71 -12.85
C ALA A 91 11.66 -2.97 -13.92
N GLY A 92 11.07 -4.17 -13.95
CA GLY A 92 9.95 -4.50 -14.82
C GLY A 92 8.70 -3.65 -14.55
N ILE A 93 8.35 -3.44 -13.28
CA ILE A 93 7.23 -2.59 -12.87
C ILE A 93 7.47 -1.13 -13.29
N LEU A 94 8.69 -0.62 -13.12
CA LEU A 94 9.07 0.73 -13.57
C LEU A 94 9.01 0.89 -15.09
N LEU A 95 9.40 -0.15 -15.84
CA LEU A 95 9.29 -0.16 -17.31
C LEU A 95 7.84 -0.15 -17.78
N LEU A 96 6.95 -0.85 -17.08
CA LEU A 96 5.50 -0.83 -17.34
C LEU A 96 4.87 0.54 -17.03
N GLY A 97 5.58 1.43 -16.32
CA GLY A 97 5.14 2.80 -16.05
C GLY A 97 3.98 2.89 -15.05
N THR A 98 3.71 1.83 -14.29
CA THR A 98 2.64 1.75 -13.29
C THR A 98 3.06 2.27 -11.92
N TYR A 99 4.35 2.57 -11.71
CA TYR A 99 4.85 3.21 -10.49
C TYR A 99 4.92 4.74 -10.68
N THR A 100 3.96 5.44 -10.07
CA THR A 100 4.00 6.88 -9.74
C THR A 100 4.72 7.76 -10.76
N GLY A 101 4.20 7.87 -11.99
CA GLY A 101 4.60 8.91 -12.95
C GLY A 101 6.04 8.86 -13.48
N TYR A 102 6.93 8.04 -12.93
CA TYR A 102 8.32 7.94 -13.41
C TYR A 102 8.43 6.80 -14.40
N ARG A 103 8.11 7.08 -15.68
CA ARG A 103 8.59 6.22 -16.76
C ARG A 103 10.12 6.34 -16.78
N LEU A 104 10.84 5.23 -16.91
CA LEU A 104 12.30 5.24 -17.10
C LEU A 104 12.72 6.16 -18.28
N THR A 105 11.80 6.37 -19.23
CA THR A 105 11.95 7.27 -20.38
C THR A 105 11.86 8.76 -20.02
N GLU A 106 11.25 9.15 -18.91
CA GLU A 106 11.18 10.55 -18.46
C GLU A 106 12.50 11.05 -17.85
N LEU A 107 13.29 10.17 -17.22
CA LEU A 107 14.66 10.49 -16.79
C LEU A 107 15.53 11.00 -17.95
N ARG A 108 15.26 10.54 -19.18
CA ARG A 108 15.96 10.99 -20.39
C ARG A 108 15.43 12.34 -20.91
N ARG A 109 14.17 12.69 -20.61
CA ARG A 109 13.54 13.97 -20.99
C ARG A 109 13.90 15.12 -20.04
N PHE A 110 14.17 14.83 -18.76
CA PHE A 110 14.54 15.83 -17.75
C PHE A 110 16.05 16.08 -17.64
N LYS A 111 16.88 15.36 -18.40
CA LYS A 111 18.33 15.57 -18.45
C LYS A 111 18.77 17.02 -18.76
N PRO A 112 18.12 17.78 -19.68
CA PRO A 112 18.51 19.16 -19.97
C PRO A 112 18.03 20.20 -18.94
N LEU A 113 17.27 19.82 -17.90
CA LEU A 113 16.81 20.75 -16.84
C LEU A 113 17.70 20.76 -15.59
N ALA A 114 18.71 19.87 -15.54
CA ALA A 114 19.71 19.82 -14.48
C ALA A 114 21.06 20.46 -14.89
N GLU A 115 21.14 21.02 -16.10
CA GLU A 115 22.32 21.69 -16.64
C GLU A 115 22.24 23.23 -16.63
N ASP A 116 21.24 23.81 -15.95
CA ASP A 116 21.17 25.24 -15.62
C ASP A 116 21.38 25.51 -14.11
#